data_AF-A0A6M0GAL7-F1
#
_entry.id   AF-A0A6M0GAL7-F1
#
_cell.length_a   1.000
_cell.length_b   1.000
_cell.length_c   1.000
_cell.angle_alpha   90.00
_cell.angle_beta   90.00
_cell.angle_gamma   90.00
#
_symmetry.space_group_name_H-M   'P 1'
#
loop_
_entity.id
_entity.type
_entity.pdbx_description
1 polymer ?
#
loop_
_entity_poly.entity_id
_entity_poly.type
_entity_poly.pdbx_seq_one_letter_code
_entity_poly.pdbx_strand_id
1 'polypeptide(L)'
;GKTFSRIELYSEVDNELLTWKLYKVRQGKLNLSKENSVLTTLKIYTEKVREQLTYQNATNLTLFAYYPVNRAVLDIPLKIRKKHLFDPLAAYENSLTSGADFRVFFEWFRQREDIENENFKLIQNNQQNPILQDNNIEDNITYPDRQLETVRKTIENFLPGFTNPTVRRSPLRLEITKHTETLRIDQLSDGEKCLIAMVGDLARRMVMLHPNYSEPLKASGIILIDEIDLHLHPQWQRLIIPTLLKTFPNCQFIITTHSPHVVTHVQPENLQIIHQTEKGLKVNSAMESYGKTAERILEDLMGLATTRPSEIEQSLQEIYLDIDQHQLDNAKDKLNSLRETIKSTADSELTRLELMIRREERKNR
;
A
#
# COMPACT_ATOMS: atom_id res chain seq x y z
N GLY A 1 -31.69 -0.79 14.67
CA GLY A 1 -32.61 -0.98 13.54
C GLY A 1 -33.24 0.33 13.10
N LYS A 2 -32.55 1.12 12.27
CA LYS A 2 -33.13 2.29 11.59
C LYS A 2 -33.68 1.85 10.23
N THR A 3 -34.77 2.48 9.76
CA THR A 3 -35.40 2.22 8.46
C THR A 3 -34.69 2.91 7.31
N PHE A 4 -33.78 3.83 7.61
CA PHE A 4 -32.97 4.58 6.65
C PHE A 4 -31.59 4.94 7.24
N SER A 5 -30.69 5.35 6.35
CA SER A 5 -29.40 5.98 6.66
C SER A 5 -29.30 7.31 5.92
N ARG A 6 -28.70 8.30 6.58
CA ARG A 6 -28.51 9.65 6.04
C ARG A 6 -27.10 10.11 6.34
N ILE A 7 -26.42 10.64 5.33
CA ILE A 7 -25.13 11.31 5.46
C ILE A 7 -25.27 12.66 4.77
N GLU A 8 -24.81 13.70 5.44
CA GLU A 8 -24.77 15.06 4.92
C GLU A 8 -23.34 15.55 5.02
N LEU A 9 -22.86 16.09 3.91
CA LEU A 9 -21.46 16.45 3.72
C LEU A 9 -21.39 17.91 3.30
N TYR A 10 -20.39 18.58 3.85
CA TYR A 10 -20.12 19.99 3.65
C TYR A 10 -18.65 20.10 3.27
N SER A 11 -18.34 20.84 2.22
CA SER A 11 -17.00 21.10 1.75
C SER A 11 -16.91 22.54 1.27
N GLU A 12 -15.78 23.19 1.49
CA GLU A 12 -15.51 24.52 0.96
C GLU A 12 -14.50 24.38 -0.17
N VAL A 13 -14.86 24.84 -1.37
CA VAL A 13 -14.01 24.80 -2.55
C VAL A 13 -14.04 26.18 -3.19
N ASP A 14 -12.89 26.81 -3.39
CA ASP A 14 -12.76 28.16 -3.96
C ASP A 14 -13.64 29.22 -3.25
N ASN A 15 -13.76 29.12 -1.92
CA ASN A 15 -14.65 29.93 -1.07
C ASN A 15 -16.16 29.74 -1.35
N GLU A 16 -16.55 28.71 -2.11
CA GLU A 16 -17.94 28.28 -2.27
C GLU A 16 -18.24 27.09 -1.33
N LEU A 17 -19.33 27.20 -0.56
CA LEU A 17 -19.80 26.09 0.28
C LEU A 17 -20.59 25.08 -0.56
N LEU A 18 -20.03 23.89 -0.72
CA LEU A 18 -20.65 22.73 -1.35
C LEU A 18 -21.30 21.85 -0.29
N THR A 19 -22.62 21.71 -0.37
CA THR A 19 -23.39 20.86 0.55
C THR A 19 -24.14 19.79 -0.23
N TRP A 20 -23.93 18.51 0.10
CA TRP A 20 -24.71 17.43 -0.50
C TRP A 20 -25.16 16.41 0.54
N LYS A 21 -26.26 15.74 0.22
CA LYS A 21 -26.95 14.84 1.12
C LYS A 21 -27.20 13.52 0.42
N LEU A 22 -26.77 12.43 1.04
CA LEU A 22 -27.06 11.07 0.64
C LEU A 22 -28.08 10.47 1.61
N TYR A 23 -29.20 10.02 1.07
CA TYR A 23 -30.26 9.37 1.81
C TYR A 23 -30.56 8.00 1.21
N LYS A 24 -30.51 6.95 2.02
CA LYS A 24 -30.76 5.57 1.58
C LYS A 24 -31.73 4.87 2.51
N VAL A 25 -32.85 4.44 1.97
CA VAL A 25 -33.84 3.62 2.70
C VAL A 25 -33.35 2.17 2.73
N ARG A 26 -33.58 1.49 3.85
CA ARG A 26 -33.31 0.07 3.97
C ARG A 26 -34.18 -0.70 2.97
N GLN A 27 -33.58 -1.62 2.21
CA GLN A 27 -34.30 -2.46 1.26
C GLN A 27 -35.48 -3.16 1.95
N GLY A 28 -36.66 -3.12 1.31
CA GLY A 28 -37.90 -3.69 1.85
C GLY A 28 -38.62 -2.85 2.92
N LYS A 29 -38.21 -1.59 3.16
CA LYS A 29 -38.89 -0.65 4.06
C LYS A 29 -39.43 0.56 3.30
N LEU A 30 -40.52 1.15 3.82
CA LEU A 30 -41.11 2.38 3.29
C LEU A 30 -40.29 3.61 3.70
N ASN A 31 -40.20 4.60 2.81
CA ASN A 31 -39.62 5.90 3.10
C ASN A 31 -40.57 6.75 3.94
N LEU A 32 -40.59 6.53 5.26
CA LEU A 32 -41.47 7.26 6.17
C LEU A 32 -41.08 8.74 6.32
N SER A 33 -39.81 9.10 6.16
CA SER A 33 -39.35 10.49 6.32
C SER A 33 -39.54 11.35 5.07
N LYS A 34 -39.90 10.75 3.93
CA LYS A 34 -40.04 11.42 2.62
C LYS A 34 -38.80 12.25 2.21
N GLU A 35 -37.65 11.97 2.79
CA GLU A 35 -36.39 12.61 2.42
C GLU A 35 -35.79 11.92 1.19
N ASN A 36 -35.02 12.67 0.41
CA ASN A 36 -34.28 12.19 -0.75
C ASN A 36 -32.83 12.67 -0.71
N SER A 37 -31.97 12.04 -1.51
CA SER A 37 -30.63 12.55 -1.76
C SER A 37 -30.69 13.88 -2.49
N VAL A 38 -29.87 14.84 -2.08
CA VAL A 38 -29.75 16.17 -2.68
C VAL A 38 -28.31 16.33 -3.18
N LEU A 39 -28.15 16.44 -4.50
CA LEU A 39 -26.86 16.47 -5.18
C LEU A 39 -26.71 17.70 -6.10
N THR A 40 -27.58 18.70 -5.98
CA THR A 40 -27.68 19.80 -6.96
C THR A 40 -26.40 20.63 -7.03
N THR A 41 -25.89 21.09 -5.89
CA THR A 41 -24.62 21.83 -5.75
C THR A 41 -23.43 21.02 -6.27
N LEU A 42 -23.37 19.74 -5.90
CA LEU A 42 -22.34 18.82 -6.38
C LEU A 42 -22.39 18.65 -7.91
N LYS A 43 -23.59 18.51 -8.49
CA LYS A 43 -23.76 18.42 -9.94
C LYS A 43 -23.25 19.67 -10.65
N ILE A 44 -23.63 20.85 -10.19
CA ILE A 44 -23.16 22.14 -10.74
C ILE A 44 -21.63 22.21 -10.70
N TYR A 45 -21.02 21.84 -9.58
CA TYR A 45 -19.56 21.79 -9.45
C TYR A 45 -18.93 20.79 -10.43
N THR A 46 -19.47 19.57 -10.53
CA THR A 46 -18.94 18.56 -11.48
C THR A 46 -19.09 18.98 -12.94
N GLU A 47 -20.10 19.78 -13.27
CA GLU A 47 -20.25 20.35 -14.62
C GLU A 47 -19.16 21.37 -14.91
N LYS A 48 -18.82 22.27 -13.97
CA LYS A 48 -17.68 23.20 -14.10
C LYS A 48 -16.37 22.44 -14.37
N VAL A 49 -16.10 21.37 -13.62
CA VAL A 49 -14.90 20.52 -13.81
C VAL A 49 -14.92 19.84 -15.19
N ARG A 50 -16.08 19.34 -15.64
CA ARG A 50 -16.22 18.71 -16.96
C ARG A 50 -16.01 19.70 -18.10
N GLU A 51 -16.46 20.94 -17.96
CA GLU A 51 -16.21 22.01 -18.93
C GLU A 51 -14.71 22.30 -19.05
N GLN A 52 -14.00 22.42 -17.92
CA GLN A 52 -12.54 22.59 -17.93
C GLN A 52 -11.82 21.41 -18.62
N LEU A 53 -12.26 20.18 -18.35
CA LEU A 53 -11.71 18.99 -19.02
C LEU A 53 -11.95 19.02 -20.54
N THR A 54 -13.14 19.43 -20.97
CA THR A 54 -13.55 19.43 -22.39
C THR A 54 -12.86 20.53 -23.19
N TYR A 55 -12.77 21.74 -22.63
CA TYR A 55 -12.30 22.92 -23.36
C TYR A 55 -10.84 23.26 -23.13
N GLN A 56 -10.26 22.89 -21.98
CA GLN A 56 -8.89 23.26 -21.60
C GLN A 56 -7.92 22.08 -21.59
N ASN A 57 -8.39 20.85 -21.92
CA ASN A 57 -7.61 19.61 -21.77
C ASN A 57 -6.93 19.53 -20.39
N ALA A 58 -7.61 20.04 -19.35
CA ALA A 58 -7.06 20.13 -18.01
C ALA A 58 -6.80 18.72 -17.46
N THR A 59 -5.54 18.33 -17.32
CA THR A 59 -5.13 16.99 -16.89
C THR A 59 -4.45 17.04 -15.51
N ASN A 60 -5.02 17.82 -14.60
CA ASN A 60 -4.53 17.93 -13.22
C ASN A 60 -5.65 17.57 -12.25
N LEU A 61 -6.06 16.31 -12.28
CA LEU A 61 -7.12 15.82 -11.43
C LEU A 61 -6.52 15.05 -10.26
N THR A 62 -7.01 15.33 -9.05
CA THR A 62 -6.63 14.58 -7.85
C THR A 62 -7.02 13.12 -8.00
N LEU A 63 -6.05 12.21 -7.87
CA LEU A 63 -6.34 10.77 -7.92
C LEU A 63 -7.11 10.35 -6.66
N PHE A 64 -8.16 9.55 -6.83
CA PHE A 64 -8.83 8.86 -5.73
C PHE A 64 -8.78 7.37 -6.01
N ALA A 65 -8.10 6.61 -5.15
CA ALA A 65 -7.90 5.17 -5.33
C ALA A 65 -8.10 4.41 -4.00
N TYR A 66 -8.67 3.20 -4.09
CA TYR A 66 -8.88 2.28 -2.98
C TYR A 66 -8.35 0.90 -3.37
N TYR A 67 -7.48 0.35 -2.53
CA TYR A 67 -6.89 -0.97 -2.68
C TYR A 67 -7.37 -1.88 -1.53
N PRO A 68 -8.42 -2.68 -1.71
CA PRO A 68 -8.89 -3.68 -0.73
C PRO A 68 -7.88 -4.80 -0.45
N VAL A 69 -8.17 -5.59 0.59
CA VAL A 69 -7.42 -6.81 0.99
C VAL A 69 -7.29 -7.80 -0.18
N ASN A 70 -8.36 -8.03 -0.93
CA ASN A 70 -8.37 -8.95 -2.08
C ASN A 70 -7.72 -8.33 -3.31
N ARG A 71 -6.40 -8.13 -3.24
CA ARG A 71 -5.55 -7.62 -4.32
C ARG A 71 -4.68 -8.68 -5.00
N ALA A 72 -4.86 -9.95 -4.63
CA ALA A 72 -4.12 -11.07 -5.21
C ALA A 72 -4.36 -11.16 -6.72
N VAL A 73 -3.26 -11.22 -7.49
CA VAL A 73 -3.28 -11.43 -8.93
C VAL A 73 -3.59 -12.89 -9.21
N LEU A 74 -4.88 -13.21 -9.33
CA LEU A 74 -5.35 -14.59 -9.48
C LEU A 74 -5.14 -15.16 -10.90
N ASP A 75 -5.12 -14.31 -11.92
CA ASP A 75 -4.88 -14.73 -13.32
C ASP A 75 -4.33 -13.57 -14.15
N ILE A 76 -3.31 -13.84 -14.99
CA ILE A 76 -2.82 -12.93 -16.02
C ILE A 76 -3.43 -13.36 -17.36
N PRO A 77 -4.62 -12.85 -17.74
CA PRO A 77 -5.27 -13.34 -18.95
C PRO A 77 -4.49 -12.91 -20.19
N LEU A 78 -4.07 -13.90 -20.97
CA LEU A 78 -3.30 -13.74 -22.21
C LEU A 78 -4.13 -13.17 -23.38
N LYS A 79 -5.47 -13.13 -23.25
CA LYS A 79 -6.41 -12.73 -24.31
C LYS A 79 -7.20 -11.49 -23.92
N ILE A 80 -7.03 -10.42 -24.68
CA ILE A 80 -7.80 -9.18 -24.55
C ILE A 80 -9.16 -9.37 -25.22
N ARG A 81 -10.24 -9.23 -24.43
CA ARG A 81 -11.62 -9.33 -24.95
C ARG A 81 -12.23 -7.98 -25.34
N LYS A 82 -11.66 -6.84 -24.88
CA LYS A 82 -12.10 -5.47 -25.21
C LYS A 82 -10.90 -4.54 -25.30
N LYS A 83 -10.84 -3.65 -26.30
CA LYS A 83 -9.82 -2.59 -26.35
C LYS A 83 -10.15 -1.57 -25.25
N HIS A 84 -9.29 -1.43 -24.25
CA HIS A 84 -9.36 -0.34 -23.29
C HIS A 84 -8.83 0.93 -23.95
N LEU A 85 -9.56 2.04 -23.80
CA LEU A 85 -9.05 3.37 -24.10
C LEU A 85 -8.29 3.84 -22.86
N PHE A 86 -7.07 4.33 -23.04
CA PHE A 86 -6.23 4.83 -21.95
C PHE A 86 -6.20 6.36 -21.98
N ASP A 87 -7.39 6.97 -22.00
CA ASP A 87 -7.56 8.40 -21.77
C ASP A 87 -7.35 8.74 -20.28
N PRO A 88 -7.09 10.00 -19.92
CA PRO A 88 -6.83 10.37 -18.52
C PRO A 88 -7.93 9.91 -17.55
N LEU A 89 -9.20 9.98 -17.96
CA LEU A 89 -10.33 9.60 -17.09
C LEU A 89 -10.41 8.07 -16.87
N ALA A 90 -9.82 7.25 -17.74
CA ALA A 90 -9.71 5.80 -17.50
C ALA A 90 -8.88 5.47 -16.24
N ALA A 91 -8.11 6.43 -15.70
CA ALA A 91 -7.45 6.27 -14.41
C ALA A 91 -8.45 6.20 -13.22
N TYR A 92 -9.71 6.60 -13.37
CA TYR A 92 -10.76 6.42 -12.36
C TYR A 92 -11.57 5.13 -12.52
N GLU A 93 -11.38 4.38 -13.61
CA GLU A 93 -12.08 3.11 -13.81
C GLU A 93 -11.76 2.16 -12.65
N ASN A 94 -12.83 1.73 -11.97
CA ASN A 94 -12.82 0.90 -10.77
C ASN A 94 -11.89 1.38 -9.64
N SER A 95 -11.48 2.66 -9.64
CA SER A 95 -10.49 3.16 -8.68
C SER A 95 -10.97 3.09 -7.23
N LEU A 96 -12.28 3.08 -6.99
CA LEU A 96 -12.89 3.01 -5.65
C LEU A 96 -13.59 1.68 -5.34
N THR A 97 -13.60 0.74 -6.28
CA THR A 97 -14.48 -0.45 -6.19
C THR A 97 -13.75 -1.77 -6.35
N SER A 98 -12.62 -1.83 -7.05
CA SER A 98 -11.82 -3.05 -7.19
C SER A 98 -10.41 -2.84 -6.67
N GLY A 99 -9.75 -3.93 -6.27
CA GLY A 99 -8.30 -3.96 -6.04
C GLY A 99 -7.48 -3.53 -7.26
N ALA A 100 -6.16 -3.58 -7.11
CA ALA A 100 -5.23 -3.35 -8.20
C ALA A 100 -5.54 -4.32 -9.36
N ASP A 101 -6.07 -3.80 -10.46
CA ASP A 101 -6.41 -4.60 -11.62
C ASP A 101 -5.13 -4.84 -12.44
N PHE A 102 -4.42 -5.91 -12.07
CA PHE A 102 -3.18 -6.31 -12.73
C PHE A 102 -3.37 -6.52 -14.24
N ARG A 103 -4.57 -6.93 -14.67
CA ARG A 103 -4.86 -7.09 -16.09
C ARG A 103 -4.86 -5.76 -16.81
N VAL A 104 -5.61 -4.77 -16.31
CA VAL A 104 -5.64 -3.42 -16.93
C VAL A 104 -4.25 -2.79 -16.89
N PHE A 105 -3.52 -2.97 -15.80
CA PHE A 105 -2.12 -2.57 -15.69
C PHE A 105 -1.24 -3.22 -16.79
N PHE A 106 -1.30 -4.54 -16.94
CA PHE A 106 -0.52 -5.27 -17.94
C PHE A 106 -0.89 -4.87 -19.38
N GLU A 107 -2.18 -4.72 -19.67
CA GLU A 107 -2.66 -4.27 -20.98
C GLU A 107 -2.12 -2.86 -21.31
N TRP A 108 -2.14 -1.94 -20.33
CA TRP A 108 -1.55 -0.59 -20.47
C TRP A 108 -0.04 -0.65 -20.69
N PHE A 109 0.67 -1.40 -19.83
CA PHE A 109 2.14 -1.49 -19.87
C PHE A 109 2.60 -1.99 -21.23
N ARG A 110 1.96 -3.05 -21.74
CA ARG A 110 2.22 -3.58 -23.08
C ARG A 110 1.95 -2.53 -24.16
N GLN A 111 0.81 -1.84 -24.11
CA GLN A 111 0.51 -0.82 -25.13
C GLN A 111 1.57 0.29 -25.16
N ARG A 112 2.03 0.76 -23.99
CA ARG A 112 3.10 1.77 -23.93
C ARG A 112 4.42 1.24 -24.45
N GLU A 113 4.79 0.00 -24.12
CA GLU A 113 6.03 -0.61 -24.62
C GLU A 113 5.97 -0.87 -26.13
N ASP A 114 4.79 -1.20 -26.66
CA ASP A 114 4.57 -1.34 -28.10
C ASP A 114 4.78 -0.01 -28.83
N ILE A 115 4.25 1.10 -28.28
CA ILE A 115 4.46 2.46 -28.79
C ILE A 115 5.95 2.86 -28.68
N GLU A 116 6.60 2.57 -27.55
CA GLU A 116 8.03 2.84 -27.34
C GLU A 116 8.90 2.13 -28.39
N ASN A 117 8.62 0.86 -28.66
CA ASN A 117 9.32 0.08 -29.69
C ASN A 117 9.05 0.58 -31.12
N GLU A 118 7.84 1.08 -31.40
CA GLU A 118 7.51 1.72 -32.68
C GLU A 118 8.29 3.03 -32.86
N ASN A 119 8.28 3.89 -31.84
CA ASN A 119 9.03 5.15 -31.81
C ASN A 119 10.53 4.92 -32.00
N PHE A 120 11.11 3.90 -31.34
CA PHE A 120 12.51 3.54 -31.50
C PHE A 120 12.87 3.22 -32.96
N LYS A 121 12.03 2.44 -33.64
CA LYS A 121 12.24 2.09 -35.06
C LYS A 121 12.13 3.31 -35.96
N LEU A 122 11.18 4.20 -35.71
CA LEU A 122 11.04 5.45 -36.46
C LEU A 122 12.28 6.33 -36.32
N ILE A 123 12.80 6.51 -35.10
CA ILE A 123 14.03 7.29 -34.84
C ILE A 123 15.22 6.68 -35.58
N GLN A 124 15.41 5.35 -35.52
CA GLN A 124 16.48 4.68 -36.26
C GLN A 124 16.37 4.87 -37.78
N ASN A 125 15.17 4.74 -38.33
CA ASN A 125 14.95 4.91 -39.77
C ASN A 125 15.20 6.35 -40.22
N ASN A 126 14.79 7.35 -39.43
CA ASN A 126 15.01 8.77 -39.74
C ASN A 126 16.50 9.14 -39.70
N GLN A 127 17.28 8.54 -38.79
CA GLN A 127 18.74 8.71 -38.76
C GLN A 127 19.43 8.11 -40.01
N GLN A 128 18.85 7.07 -40.61
CA GLN A 128 19.42 6.40 -41.79
C GLN A 128 19.00 7.03 -43.13
N ASN A 129 17.87 7.75 -43.20
CA ASN A 129 17.37 8.37 -44.44
C ASN A 129 16.95 9.85 -44.26
N PRO A 130 17.90 10.81 -44.28
CA PRO A 130 17.62 12.24 -44.02
C PRO A 130 16.76 12.94 -45.09
N ILE A 131 16.53 12.33 -46.25
CA ILE A 131 15.90 12.96 -47.42
C ILE A 131 14.35 12.88 -47.36
N LEU A 132 13.80 12.02 -46.50
CA LEU A 132 12.35 11.84 -46.28
C LEU A 132 11.89 12.49 -44.95
N GLN A 133 12.52 13.60 -44.55
CA GLN A 133 12.13 14.34 -43.35
C GLN A 133 10.77 15.03 -43.56
N ASP A 134 9.72 14.35 -43.12
CA ASP A 134 8.40 14.97 -42.92
C ASP A 134 8.48 15.77 -41.60
N ASN A 135 8.75 17.07 -41.70
CA ASN A 135 8.96 17.98 -40.55
C ASN A 135 7.79 18.03 -39.54
N ASN A 136 6.63 17.46 -39.88
CA ASN A 136 5.45 17.41 -39.01
C ASN A 136 5.40 16.19 -38.07
N ILE A 137 6.25 15.17 -38.26
CA ILE A 137 6.22 13.92 -37.48
C ILE A 137 7.17 13.99 -36.27
N GLU A 138 8.22 14.82 -36.31
CA GLU A 138 9.24 14.88 -35.26
C GLU A 138 8.74 15.40 -33.91
N ASP A 139 7.75 16.30 -33.89
CA ASP A 139 7.31 16.98 -32.66
C ASP A 139 6.64 16.08 -31.61
N ASN A 140 6.24 14.85 -31.97
CA ASN A 140 5.51 13.94 -31.07
C ASN A 140 6.18 12.58 -30.80
N ILE A 141 7.37 12.31 -31.36
CA ILE A 141 8.06 11.04 -31.13
C ILE A 141 8.95 11.16 -29.89
N THR A 142 8.54 10.48 -28.80
CA THR A 142 9.33 10.41 -27.57
C THR A 142 9.92 9.01 -27.37
N TYR A 143 11.22 8.93 -27.12
CA TYR A 143 11.92 7.72 -26.69
C TYR A 143 12.99 8.05 -25.62
N PRO A 144 13.05 7.33 -24.49
CA PRO A 144 12.09 6.32 -24.04
C PRO A 144 10.70 6.93 -23.75
N ASP A 145 9.69 6.07 -23.63
CA ASP A 145 8.33 6.48 -23.27
C ASP A 145 8.29 6.99 -21.83
N ARG A 146 8.02 8.28 -21.64
CA ARG A 146 8.11 8.93 -20.33
C ARG A 146 7.17 8.32 -19.28
N GLN A 147 5.95 7.94 -19.67
CA GLN A 147 4.98 7.37 -18.75
C GLN A 147 5.40 5.96 -18.34
N LEU A 148 5.81 5.15 -19.31
CA LEU A 148 6.28 3.80 -19.08
C LEU A 148 7.52 3.80 -18.19
N GLU A 149 8.49 4.63 -18.51
CA GLU A 149 9.74 4.76 -17.74
C GLU A 149 9.48 5.20 -16.29
N THR A 150 8.52 6.10 -16.07
CA THR A 150 8.09 6.49 -14.73
C THR A 150 7.54 5.28 -13.95
N VAL A 151 6.71 4.45 -14.60
CA VAL A 151 6.17 3.24 -13.99
C VAL A 151 7.26 2.20 -13.74
N ARG A 152 8.18 1.97 -14.69
CA ARG A 152 9.33 1.05 -14.52
C ARG A 152 10.15 1.44 -13.28
N LYS A 153 10.59 2.71 -13.21
CA LYS A 153 11.35 3.23 -12.06
C LYS A 153 10.59 3.14 -10.74
N THR A 154 9.27 3.35 -10.78
CA THR A 154 8.45 3.21 -9.58
C THR A 154 8.47 1.78 -9.07
N ILE A 155 8.30 0.78 -9.95
CA ILE A 155 8.37 -0.64 -9.56
C ILE A 155 9.75 -0.98 -8.97
N GLU A 156 10.83 -0.54 -9.63
CA GLU A 156 12.21 -0.79 -9.18
C GLU A 156 12.52 -0.15 -7.81
N ASN A 157 12.00 1.05 -7.56
CA ASN A 157 12.17 1.75 -6.27
C ASN A 157 11.50 1.00 -5.11
N PHE A 158 10.37 0.34 -5.35
CA PHE A 158 9.64 -0.42 -4.32
C PHE A 158 10.19 -1.84 -4.12
N LEU A 159 10.92 -2.36 -5.10
CA LEU A 159 11.44 -3.73 -5.11
C LEU A 159 12.96 -3.70 -5.33
N PRO A 160 13.77 -3.43 -4.28
CA PRO A 160 15.21 -3.46 -4.40
C PRO A 160 15.71 -4.81 -4.92
N GLY A 161 16.55 -4.78 -5.95
CA GLY A 161 17.04 -5.98 -6.64
C GLY A 161 16.17 -6.44 -7.81
N PHE A 162 15.04 -5.78 -8.07
CA PHE A 162 14.25 -6.00 -9.28
C PHE A 162 14.52 -4.87 -10.28
N THR A 163 14.72 -5.23 -11.54
CA THR A 163 15.00 -4.30 -12.63
C THR A 163 14.35 -4.74 -13.93
N ASN A 164 14.22 -3.80 -14.87
CA ASN A 164 13.82 -4.06 -16.25
C ASN A 164 12.50 -4.87 -16.41
N PRO A 165 11.37 -4.40 -15.84
CA PRO A 165 10.07 -4.96 -16.18
C PRO A 165 9.81 -4.77 -17.68
N THR A 166 9.51 -5.86 -18.40
CA THR A 166 9.36 -5.87 -19.86
C THR A 166 8.38 -6.94 -20.34
N VAL A 167 7.66 -6.68 -21.42
CA VAL A 167 6.72 -7.62 -22.03
C VAL A 167 7.42 -8.44 -23.10
N ARG A 168 7.30 -9.77 -23.01
CA ARG A 168 7.59 -10.70 -24.11
C ARG A 168 6.32 -10.99 -24.87
N ARG A 169 6.42 -11.14 -26.20
CA ARG A 169 5.26 -11.46 -27.07
C ARG A 169 5.13 -12.93 -27.43
N SER A 170 6.21 -13.72 -27.27
CA SER A 170 6.25 -15.12 -27.70
C SER A 170 6.81 -16.06 -26.61
N PRO A 171 5.95 -16.71 -25.81
CA PRO A 171 4.55 -16.35 -25.53
C PRO A 171 4.40 -14.99 -24.82
N LEU A 172 3.19 -14.42 -24.91
CA LEU A 172 2.83 -13.15 -24.26
C LEU A 172 2.97 -13.25 -22.73
N ARG A 173 3.80 -12.43 -22.11
CA ARG A 173 4.00 -12.42 -20.65
C ARG A 173 4.76 -11.17 -20.19
N LEU A 174 4.58 -10.78 -18.93
CA LEU A 174 5.44 -9.80 -18.28
C LEU A 174 6.62 -10.54 -17.62
N GLU A 175 7.82 -10.05 -17.84
CA GLU A 175 9.06 -10.51 -17.21
C GLU A 175 9.67 -9.36 -16.40
N ILE A 176 10.46 -9.71 -15.38
CA ILE A 176 11.26 -8.79 -14.59
C ILE A 176 12.58 -9.48 -14.22
N THR A 177 13.66 -8.73 -14.16
CA THR A 177 14.96 -9.25 -13.73
C THR A 177 15.08 -9.14 -12.23
N LYS A 178 15.19 -10.27 -11.53
CA LYS A 178 15.47 -10.36 -10.10
C LYS A 178 16.95 -10.69 -9.91
N HIS A 179 17.72 -9.71 -9.44
CA HIS A 179 19.18 -9.72 -9.37
C HIS A 179 19.83 -9.97 -10.73
N THR A 180 20.05 -11.23 -11.09
CA THR A 180 20.67 -11.67 -12.35
C THR A 180 19.75 -12.53 -13.21
N GLU A 181 18.61 -12.98 -12.67
CA GLU A 181 17.72 -13.91 -13.34
C GLU A 181 16.47 -13.21 -13.84
N THR A 182 16.13 -13.40 -15.11
CA THR A 182 14.86 -12.94 -15.65
C THR A 182 13.76 -13.94 -15.31
N LEU A 183 12.78 -13.49 -14.55
CA LEU A 183 11.64 -14.28 -14.12
C LEU A 183 10.37 -13.75 -14.75
N ARG A 184 9.44 -14.66 -15.03
CA ARG A 184 8.07 -14.27 -15.36
C ARG A 184 7.36 -13.80 -14.09
N ILE A 185 6.42 -12.87 -14.22
CA ILE A 185 5.68 -12.36 -13.05
C ILE A 185 4.95 -13.49 -12.30
N ASP A 186 4.45 -14.51 -12.99
CA ASP A 186 3.76 -15.64 -12.34
C ASP A 186 4.71 -16.56 -11.54
N GLN A 187 6.02 -16.46 -11.75
CA GLN A 187 7.04 -17.19 -10.97
C GLN A 187 7.43 -16.45 -9.69
N LEU A 188 6.95 -15.21 -9.49
CA LEU A 188 7.20 -14.44 -8.28
C LEU A 188 6.29 -14.89 -7.13
N SER A 189 6.73 -14.62 -5.90
CA SER A 189 5.92 -14.83 -4.70
C SER A 189 4.65 -13.97 -4.75
N ASP A 190 3.60 -14.40 -4.03
CA ASP A 190 2.35 -13.64 -3.99
C ASP A 190 2.53 -12.22 -3.44
N GLY A 191 3.43 -12.04 -2.47
CA GLY A 191 3.82 -10.73 -1.95
C GLY A 191 4.43 -9.81 -3.01
N GLU A 192 5.37 -10.34 -3.80
CA GLU A 192 5.99 -9.63 -4.93
C GLU A 192 4.94 -9.22 -5.97
N LYS A 193 4.07 -10.16 -6.38
CA LYS A 193 3.01 -9.90 -7.36
C LYS A 193 2.04 -8.84 -6.88
N CYS A 194 1.59 -8.93 -5.62
CA CYS A 194 0.67 -7.94 -5.03
C CYS A 194 1.29 -6.55 -4.98
N LEU A 195 2.58 -6.46 -4.61
CA LEU A 195 3.27 -5.18 -4.53
C LEU A 195 3.46 -4.55 -5.92
N ILE A 196 3.91 -5.34 -6.92
CA ILE A 196 4.02 -4.89 -8.32
C ILE A 196 2.66 -4.42 -8.84
N ALA A 197 1.61 -5.19 -8.61
CA ALA A 197 0.27 -4.86 -9.07
C ALA A 197 -0.22 -3.53 -8.49
N MET A 198 -0.11 -3.36 -7.18
CA MET A 198 -0.58 -2.16 -6.48
C MET A 198 0.24 -0.92 -6.89
N VAL A 199 1.57 -1.00 -6.82
CA VAL A 199 2.46 0.13 -7.11
C VAL A 199 2.43 0.47 -8.60
N GLY A 200 2.42 -0.55 -9.47
CA GLY A 200 2.30 -0.39 -10.91
C GLY A 200 0.98 0.24 -11.33
N ASP A 201 -0.15 -0.22 -10.75
CA ASP A 201 -1.47 0.38 -10.99
C ASP A 201 -1.55 1.83 -10.48
N LEU A 202 -1.04 2.10 -9.28
CA LEU A 202 -1.03 3.46 -8.72
C LEU A 202 -0.20 4.41 -9.59
N ALA A 203 1.03 4.03 -9.94
CA ALA A 203 1.89 4.83 -10.80
C ALA A 203 1.26 5.03 -12.19
N ARG A 204 0.68 3.98 -12.78
CA ARG A 204 -0.08 4.06 -14.04
C ARG A 204 -1.19 5.11 -13.95
N ARG A 205 -2.04 5.07 -12.91
CA ARG A 205 -3.12 6.04 -12.74
C ARG A 205 -2.59 7.46 -12.62
N MET A 206 -1.50 7.65 -11.88
CA MET A 206 -0.85 8.96 -11.73
C MET A 206 -0.33 9.51 -13.07
N VAL A 207 0.39 8.71 -13.86
CA VAL A 207 0.91 9.15 -15.17
C VAL A 207 -0.18 9.36 -16.21
N MET A 208 -1.26 8.57 -16.15
CA MET A 208 -2.40 8.72 -17.05
C MET A 208 -3.20 10.00 -16.78
N LEU A 209 -3.43 10.33 -15.50
CA LEU A 209 -4.12 11.57 -15.15
C LEU A 209 -3.31 12.81 -15.50
N HIS A 210 -1.98 12.69 -15.54
CA HIS A 210 -1.03 13.81 -15.64
C HIS A 210 -0.04 13.64 -16.83
N PRO A 211 -0.52 13.43 -18.07
CA PRO A 211 0.32 13.07 -19.22
C PRO A 211 1.32 14.16 -19.62
N ASN A 212 1.03 15.43 -19.31
CA ASN A 212 1.84 16.58 -19.66
C ASN A 212 2.76 17.06 -18.52
N TYR A 213 2.70 16.41 -17.35
CA TYR A 213 3.55 16.80 -16.21
C TYR A 213 4.96 16.24 -16.33
N SER A 214 5.95 17.03 -15.91
CA SER A 214 7.33 16.56 -15.79
C SER A 214 7.48 15.52 -14.69
N GLU A 215 6.76 15.68 -13.59
CA GLU A 215 6.81 14.82 -12.40
C GLU A 215 5.40 14.39 -11.98
N PRO A 216 4.74 13.50 -12.75
CA PRO A 216 3.34 13.11 -12.52
C PRO A 216 3.11 12.44 -11.16
N LEU A 217 4.13 11.78 -10.58
CA LEU A 217 4.02 11.15 -9.26
C LEU A 217 3.93 12.17 -8.10
N LYS A 218 4.29 13.43 -8.34
CA LYS A 218 4.12 14.54 -7.40
C LYS A 218 2.73 15.19 -7.50
N ALA A 219 1.82 14.66 -8.33
CA ALA A 219 0.45 15.16 -8.34
C ALA A 219 -0.29 14.81 -7.03
N SER A 220 -1.42 15.48 -6.82
CA SER A 220 -2.25 15.25 -5.63
C SER A 220 -3.04 13.94 -5.73
N GLY A 221 -3.21 13.25 -4.61
CA GLY A 221 -4.02 12.04 -4.55
C GLY A 221 -4.47 11.70 -3.14
N ILE A 222 -5.59 11.00 -3.02
CA ILE A 222 -6.07 10.38 -1.79
C ILE A 222 -6.18 8.89 -2.06
N ILE A 223 -5.34 8.11 -1.36
CA ILE A 223 -5.18 6.68 -1.60
C ILE A 223 -5.51 5.92 -0.32
N LEU A 224 -6.48 5.02 -0.41
CA LEU A 224 -6.89 4.13 0.66
C LEU A 224 -6.27 2.75 0.40
N ILE A 225 -5.56 2.19 1.37
CA ILE A 225 -4.97 0.85 1.25
C ILE A 225 -5.34 0.02 2.46
N ASP A 226 -6.07 -1.05 2.23
CA ASP A 226 -6.46 -1.99 3.27
C ASP A 226 -5.37 -3.06 3.43
N GLU A 227 -4.98 -3.37 4.67
CA GLU A 227 -3.93 -4.33 5.03
C GLU A 227 -2.67 -4.17 4.18
N ILE A 228 -1.99 -3.02 4.25
CA ILE A 228 -0.80 -2.73 3.42
C ILE A 228 0.28 -3.82 3.51
N ASP A 229 0.35 -4.52 4.65
CA ASP A 229 1.33 -5.56 4.96
C ASP A 229 0.97 -6.95 4.42
N LEU A 230 -0.24 -7.15 3.88
CA LEU A 230 -0.70 -8.44 3.39
C LEU A 230 0.29 -9.06 2.39
N HIS A 231 0.75 -10.28 2.72
CA HIS A 231 1.75 -11.09 1.99
C HIS A 231 3.13 -10.44 1.80
N LEU A 232 3.42 -9.29 2.38
CA LEU A 232 4.74 -8.67 2.30
C LEU A 232 5.72 -9.32 3.27
N HIS A 233 6.94 -9.56 2.81
CA HIS A 233 8.05 -9.94 3.68
C HIS A 233 8.32 -8.83 4.71
N PRO A 234 8.70 -9.13 5.98
CA PRO A 234 8.92 -8.12 7.02
C PRO A 234 9.87 -6.99 6.61
N GLN A 235 10.91 -7.29 5.82
CA GLN A 235 11.82 -6.27 5.29
C GLN A 235 11.08 -5.20 4.46
N TRP A 236 10.10 -5.60 3.65
CA TRP A 236 9.30 -4.66 2.85
C TRP A 236 8.22 -3.96 3.66
N GLN A 237 7.65 -4.62 4.67
CA GLN A 237 6.71 -3.97 5.60
C GLN A 237 7.35 -2.74 6.29
N ARG A 238 8.66 -2.79 6.57
CA ARG A 238 9.40 -1.66 7.13
C ARG A 238 9.65 -0.52 6.13
N LEU A 239 9.83 -0.85 4.85
CA LEU A 239 10.19 0.11 3.81
C LEU A 239 8.98 0.70 3.07
N ILE A 240 7.81 0.04 3.13
CA ILE A 240 6.67 0.40 2.28
C ILE A 240 6.18 1.82 2.53
N ILE A 241 6.01 2.24 3.79
CA ILE A 241 5.50 3.58 4.12
C ILE A 241 6.50 4.67 3.75
N PRO A 242 7.79 4.60 4.15
CA PRO A 242 8.78 5.58 3.71
C PRO A 242 8.88 5.69 2.19
N THR A 243 8.82 4.56 1.47
CA THR A 243 8.88 4.56 0.00
C THR A 243 7.63 5.19 -0.63
N LEU A 244 6.42 4.89 -0.12
CA LEU A 244 5.18 5.56 -0.57
C LEU A 244 5.27 7.08 -0.43
N LEU A 245 5.66 7.57 0.75
CA LEU A 245 5.74 9.00 1.03
C LEU A 245 6.84 9.69 0.21
N LYS A 246 7.94 8.99 -0.09
CA LYS A 246 9.02 9.52 -0.94
C LYS A 246 8.61 9.56 -2.42
N THR A 247 7.95 8.52 -2.92
CA THR A 247 7.58 8.40 -4.33
C THR A 247 6.36 9.25 -4.69
N PHE A 248 5.39 9.38 -3.78
CA PHE A 248 4.15 10.12 -3.97
C PHE A 248 3.99 11.22 -2.90
N PRO A 249 4.84 12.26 -2.91
CA PRO A 249 4.96 13.20 -1.79
C PRO A 249 3.73 14.06 -1.53
N ASN A 250 2.89 14.28 -2.54
CA ASN A 250 1.66 15.08 -2.43
C ASN A 250 0.39 14.21 -2.36
N CYS A 251 0.56 12.92 -2.08
CA CYS A 251 -0.54 12.00 -1.86
C CYS A 251 -0.80 11.78 -0.36
N GLN A 252 -2.07 11.85 0.03
CA GLN A 252 -2.52 11.42 1.35
C GLN A 252 -2.83 9.93 1.32
N PHE A 253 -2.15 9.17 2.17
CA PHE A 253 -2.40 7.74 2.33
C PHE A 253 -3.22 7.49 3.60
N ILE A 254 -4.33 6.75 3.45
CA ILE A 254 -5.13 6.24 4.57
C ILE A 254 -5.01 4.72 4.53
N ILE A 255 -4.31 4.17 5.52
CA ILE A 255 -3.86 2.78 5.48
C ILE A 255 -4.32 2.03 6.72
N THR A 256 -4.69 0.76 6.56
CA THR A 256 -4.89 -0.19 7.66
C THR A 256 -3.75 -1.21 7.68
N THR A 257 -3.38 -1.68 8.87
CA THR A 257 -2.32 -2.69 9.05
C THR A 257 -2.51 -3.45 10.36
N HIS A 258 -2.14 -4.73 10.34
CA HIS A 258 -1.96 -5.54 11.54
C HIS A 258 -0.48 -5.80 11.85
N SER A 259 0.44 -5.29 11.02
CA SER A 259 1.87 -5.55 11.18
C SER A 259 2.52 -4.54 12.15
N PRO A 260 3.15 -5.01 13.23
CA PRO A 260 3.95 -4.14 14.10
C PRO A 260 5.15 -3.55 13.35
N HIS A 261 5.66 -4.23 12.32
CA HIS A 261 6.78 -3.72 11.52
C HIS A 261 6.41 -2.48 10.70
N VAL A 262 5.16 -2.36 10.26
CA VAL A 262 4.66 -1.12 9.64
C VAL A 262 4.55 -0.03 10.69
N VAL A 263 3.90 -0.32 11.83
CA VAL A 263 3.63 0.65 12.90
C VAL A 263 4.91 1.29 13.44
N THR A 264 6.00 0.55 13.56
CA THR A 264 7.30 1.08 14.03
C THR A 264 7.91 2.15 13.12
N HIS A 265 7.44 2.28 11.87
CA HIS A 265 7.95 3.24 10.88
C HIS A 265 6.97 4.40 10.63
N VAL A 266 5.89 4.50 11.41
CA VAL A 266 4.90 5.57 11.32
C VAL A 266 4.94 6.42 12.60
N GLN A 267 4.90 7.74 12.41
CA GLN A 267 4.88 8.69 13.53
C GLN A 267 3.56 8.56 14.34
N PRO A 268 3.59 8.71 15.68
CA PRO A 268 2.42 8.50 16.54
C PRO A 268 1.21 9.36 16.17
N GLU A 269 1.43 10.58 15.69
CA GLU A 269 0.36 11.53 15.32
C GLU A 269 -0.46 11.04 14.12
N ASN A 270 0.12 10.16 13.30
CA ASN A 270 -0.51 9.55 12.14
C ASN A 270 -1.09 8.16 12.42
N LEU A 271 -1.14 7.74 13.69
CA LEU A 271 -1.62 6.42 14.09
C LEU A 271 -2.93 6.50 14.87
N GLN A 272 -3.90 5.72 14.38
CA GLN A 272 -5.17 5.49 15.05
C GLN A 272 -5.34 4.00 15.31
N ILE A 273 -5.53 3.65 16.57
CA ILE A 273 -5.73 2.28 17.03
C ILE A 273 -7.22 2.05 17.19
N ILE A 274 -7.73 1.05 16.48
CA ILE A 274 -9.15 0.71 16.46
C ILE A 274 -9.36 -0.56 17.27
N HIS A 275 -10.22 -0.48 18.29
CA HIS A 275 -10.63 -1.61 19.10
C HIS A 275 -12.14 -1.86 18.99
N GLN A 276 -12.52 -3.12 18.80
CA GLN A 276 -13.89 -3.55 18.95
C GLN A 276 -14.20 -3.77 20.43
N THR A 277 -15.17 -3.03 20.98
CA THR A 277 -15.68 -3.22 22.34
C THR A 277 -17.14 -3.68 22.30
N GLU A 278 -17.67 -4.17 23.42
CA GLU A 278 -19.09 -4.52 23.55
C GLU A 278 -20.04 -3.36 23.20
N LYS A 279 -19.59 -2.11 23.39
CA LYS A 279 -20.35 -0.88 23.13
C LYS A 279 -20.15 -0.32 21.71
N GLY A 280 -19.35 -0.99 20.87
CA GLY A 280 -19.00 -0.55 19.52
C GLY A 280 -17.50 -0.29 19.35
N LEU A 281 -17.14 0.43 18.28
CA LEU A 281 -15.75 0.75 17.95
C LEU A 281 -15.22 1.89 18.83
N LYS A 282 -14.04 1.69 19.41
CA LYS A 282 -13.28 2.71 20.13
C LYS A 282 -12.00 3.01 19.34
N VAL A 283 -11.72 4.29 19.13
CA VAL A 283 -10.53 4.77 18.43
C VAL A 283 -9.65 5.51 19.43
N ASN A 284 -8.38 5.11 19.52
CA ASN A 284 -7.38 5.75 20.38
C ASN A 284 -6.21 6.25 19.51
N SER A 285 -5.61 7.38 19.86
CA SER A 285 -4.35 7.82 19.26
C SER A 285 -3.17 7.13 19.93
N ALA A 286 -2.14 6.75 19.17
CA ALA A 286 -0.90 6.24 19.74
C ALA A 286 -0.10 7.40 20.36
N MET A 287 0.47 7.20 21.56
CA MET A 287 1.39 8.17 22.16
C MET A 287 2.83 7.93 21.72
N GLU A 288 3.22 6.68 21.48
CA GLU A 288 4.57 6.29 21.13
C GLU A 288 4.55 5.06 20.21
N SER A 289 5.27 5.13 19.08
CA SER A 289 5.34 4.03 18.10
C SER A 289 6.67 4.01 17.34
N TYR A 290 7.15 5.19 16.95
CA TYR A 290 8.31 5.32 16.07
C TYR A 290 9.60 4.87 16.76
N GLY A 291 10.34 3.96 16.11
CA GLY A 291 11.62 3.45 16.62
C GLY A 291 11.53 2.44 17.77
N LYS A 292 10.32 2.10 18.24
CA LYS A 292 10.13 0.98 19.19
C LYS A 292 10.41 -0.36 18.49
N THR A 293 10.68 -1.39 19.28
CA THR A 293 10.78 -2.76 18.74
C THR A 293 9.39 -3.30 18.41
N ALA A 294 9.32 -4.29 17.52
CA ALA A 294 8.04 -4.89 17.13
C ALA A 294 7.35 -5.55 18.34
N GLU A 295 8.12 -6.16 19.24
CA GLU A 295 7.62 -6.76 20.48
C GLU A 295 6.94 -5.72 21.35
N ARG A 296 7.55 -4.54 21.50
CA ARG A 296 6.97 -3.49 22.32
C ARG A 296 5.71 -2.89 21.71
N ILE A 297 5.61 -2.80 20.38
CA ILE A 297 4.37 -2.40 19.71
C ILE A 297 3.27 -3.43 19.94
N LEU A 298 3.61 -4.72 19.84
CA LEU A 298 2.67 -5.81 20.06
C LEU A 298 2.09 -5.75 21.49
N GLU A 299 2.94 -5.50 22.48
CA GLU A 299 2.53 -5.36 23.88
C GLU A 299 1.77 -4.06 24.17
N ASP A 300 2.38 -2.90 23.87
CA ASP A 300 1.87 -1.59 24.28
C ASP A 300 0.64 -1.15 23.49
N LEU A 301 0.61 -1.42 22.18
CA LEU A 301 -0.38 -0.85 21.27
C LEU A 301 -1.38 -1.89 20.76
N MET A 302 -0.92 -3.11 20.49
CA MET A 302 -1.77 -4.18 19.94
C MET A 302 -2.38 -5.09 21.02
N GLY A 303 -1.98 -4.93 22.28
CA GLY A 303 -2.62 -5.58 23.42
C GLY A 303 -2.22 -7.04 23.64
N LEU A 304 -1.06 -7.47 23.14
CA LEU A 304 -0.51 -8.78 23.46
C LEU A 304 0.10 -8.75 24.87
N ALA A 305 -0.18 -9.77 25.69
CA ALA A 305 0.42 -9.88 27.02
C ALA A 305 1.92 -10.25 26.95
N THR A 306 2.28 -11.05 25.95
CA THR A 306 3.65 -11.50 25.67
C THR A 306 3.74 -11.91 24.19
N THR A 307 4.93 -11.86 23.61
CA THR A 307 5.24 -12.42 22.29
C THR A 307 5.80 -13.84 22.36
N ARG A 308 6.06 -14.35 23.58
CA ARG A 308 6.54 -15.71 23.81
C ARG A 308 5.38 -16.70 23.92
N PRO A 309 5.62 -18.01 23.65
CA PRO A 309 4.67 -19.06 23.97
C PRO A 309 4.25 -19.02 25.44
N SER A 310 2.97 -19.26 25.73
CA SER A 310 2.39 -19.15 27.07
C SER A 310 3.10 -19.97 28.13
N GLU A 311 3.57 -21.17 27.78
CA GLU A 311 4.29 -22.08 28.68
C GLU A 311 5.66 -21.51 29.08
N ILE A 312 6.34 -20.85 28.14
CA ILE A 312 7.63 -20.20 28.38
C ILE A 312 7.42 -18.97 29.25
N GLU A 313 6.42 -18.15 28.93
CA GLU A 313 6.06 -16.97 29.73
C GLU A 313 5.74 -17.33 31.18
N GLN A 314 4.94 -18.37 31.40
CA GLN A 314 4.63 -18.86 32.75
C GLN A 314 5.90 -19.31 33.49
N SER A 315 6.77 -20.07 32.81
CA SER A 315 8.04 -20.50 33.39
C SER A 315 8.94 -19.33 33.76
N LEU A 316 9.00 -18.28 32.93
CA LEU A 316 9.74 -17.06 33.23
C LEU A 316 9.17 -16.33 34.45
N GLN A 317 7.85 -16.17 34.52
CA GLN A 317 7.16 -15.54 35.66
C GLN A 317 7.41 -16.29 36.96
N GLU A 318 7.38 -17.62 36.93
CA GLU A 318 7.72 -18.44 38.10
C GLU A 318 9.18 -18.26 38.55
N ILE A 319 10.13 -18.18 37.62
CA ILE A 319 11.53 -17.92 37.95
C ILE A 319 11.69 -16.53 38.59
N TYR A 320 11.01 -15.50 38.06
CA TYR A 320 11.00 -14.17 38.66
C TYR A 320 10.43 -14.18 40.09
N LEU A 321 9.32 -14.89 40.31
CA LEU A 321 8.71 -15.07 41.62
C LEU A 321 9.67 -15.78 42.60
N ASP A 322 10.35 -16.83 42.16
CA ASP A 322 11.31 -17.56 42.99
C ASP A 322 12.52 -16.69 43.36
N ILE A 323 12.99 -15.83 42.43
CA ILE A 323 14.04 -14.83 42.72
C ILE A 323 13.57 -13.81 43.76
N ASP A 324 12.38 -13.24 43.59
CA ASP A 324 11.81 -12.26 44.51
C ASP A 324 11.59 -12.86 45.91
N GLN A 325 11.17 -14.12 45.98
CA GLN A 325 11.00 -14.88 47.22
C GLN A 325 12.31 -15.44 47.80
N HIS A 326 13.46 -15.14 47.18
CA HIS A 326 14.80 -15.59 47.60
C HIS A 326 14.99 -17.12 47.55
N GLN A 327 14.17 -17.83 46.78
CA GLN A 327 14.26 -19.27 46.52
C GLN A 327 15.24 -19.55 45.37
N LEU A 328 16.50 -19.15 45.55
CA LEU A 328 17.49 -19.09 44.45
C LEU A 328 17.84 -20.45 43.83
N ASP A 329 17.82 -21.54 44.61
CA ASP A 329 18.09 -22.89 44.08
C ASP A 329 16.96 -23.37 43.16
N ASN A 330 15.70 -23.16 43.56
CA ASN A 330 14.53 -23.46 42.73
C ASN A 330 14.54 -22.63 41.43
N ALA A 331 14.84 -21.33 41.55
CA ALA A 331 14.98 -20.45 40.39
C ALA A 331 16.06 -20.93 39.41
N LYS A 332 17.20 -21.45 39.90
CA LYS A 332 18.26 -22.02 39.06
C LYS A 332 17.85 -23.31 38.37
N ASP A 333 17.20 -24.21 39.10
CA ASP A 333 16.76 -25.49 38.53
C ASP A 333 15.75 -25.25 37.42
N LYS A 334 14.74 -24.39 37.66
CA LYS A 334 13.78 -23.98 36.63
C LYS A 334 14.45 -23.26 35.46
N LEU A 335 15.42 -22.38 35.71
CA LEU A 335 16.18 -21.71 34.66
C LEU A 335 16.94 -22.71 33.76
N ASN A 336 17.55 -23.75 34.35
CA ASN A 336 18.24 -24.80 33.61
C ASN A 336 17.26 -25.64 32.78
N SER A 337 16.13 -26.06 33.35
CA SER A 337 15.09 -26.78 32.61
C SER A 337 14.51 -25.94 31.46
N LEU A 338 14.30 -24.65 31.69
CA LEU A 338 13.81 -23.73 30.66
C LEU A 338 14.85 -23.55 29.54
N ARG A 339 16.16 -23.48 29.88
CA ARG A 339 17.25 -23.42 28.91
C ARG A 339 17.32 -24.68 28.04
N GLU A 340 17.11 -25.86 28.61
CA GLU A 340 17.01 -27.11 27.85
C GLU A 340 15.78 -27.13 26.93
N THR A 341 14.65 -26.59 27.39
CA THR A 341 13.40 -26.52 26.62
C THR A 341 13.54 -25.59 25.41
N ILE A 342 14.09 -24.39 25.61
CA ILE A 342 14.29 -23.38 24.55
C ILE A 342 15.41 -23.81 23.60
N LYS A 343 16.33 -24.70 24.03
CA LYS A 343 17.51 -25.15 23.27
C LYS A 343 18.35 -23.98 22.73
N SER A 344 18.34 -22.84 23.43
CA SER A 344 19.09 -21.65 23.07
C SER A 344 20.17 -21.36 24.10
N THR A 345 21.39 -21.14 23.61
CA THR A 345 22.54 -20.74 24.43
C THR A 345 22.67 -19.22 24.58
N ALA A 346 21.89 -18.44 23.83
CA ALA A 346 22.05 -16.99 23.71
C ALA A 346 20.73 -16.20 23.89
N ASP A 347 19.77 -16.73 24.65
CA ASP A 347 18.56 -15.98 25.01
C ASP A 347 18.90 -14.86 26.01
N SER A 348 18.53 -13.63 25.66
CA SER A 348 18.86 -12.42 26.42
C SER A 348 18.17 -12.36 27.78
N GLU A 349 16.93 -12.85 27.89
CA GLU A 349 16.22 -12.90 29.17
C GLU A 349 16.75 -13.99 30.08
N LEU A 350 17.06 -15.18 29.56
CA LEU A 350 17.68 -16.23 30.37
C LEU A 350 19.02 -15.75 30.94
N THR A 351 19.80 -15.03 30.13
CA THR A 351 21.07 -14.42 30.57
C THR A 351 20.84 -13.36 31.65
N ARG A 352 19.79 -12.54 31.51
CA ARG A 352 19.41 -11.52 32.50
C ARG A 352 18.99 -12.18 33.83
N LEU A 353 18.18 -13.23 33.79
CA LEU A 353 17.76 -13.99 34.97
C LEU A 353 18.96 -14.61 35.69
N GLU A 354 19.91 -15.19 34.94
CA GLU A 354 21.15 -15.73 35.51
C GLU A 354 21.96 -14.65 36.24
N LEU A 355 22.07 -13.45 35.65
CA LEU A 355 22.73 -12.31 36.29
C LEU A 355 21.98 -11.82 37.54
N MET A 356 20.65 -11.83 37.53
CA MET A 356 19.83 -11.46 38.69
C MET A 356 20.02 -12.44 39.86
N ILE A 357 19.96 -13.75 39.58
CA ILE A 357 20.23 -14.79 40.58
C ILE A 357 21.63 -14.59 41.19
N ARG A 358 22.67 -14.48 40.37
CA ARG A 358 24.05 -14.26 40.84
C ARG A 358 24.21 -12.98 41.67
N ARG A 359 23.46 -11.93 41.35
CA ARG A 359 23.49 -10.67 42.08
C ARG A 359 22.89 -10.83 43.48
N GLU A 360 21.77 -11.54 43.61
CA GLU A 360 21.15 -11.79 44.92
C GLU A 360 21.97 -12.76 45.77
N GLU A 361 22.61 -13.77 45.18
CA GLU A 361 23.55 -14.63 45.90
C GLU A 361 24.72 -13.87 46.53
N ARG A 362 25.21 -12.83 45.86
CA ARG A 362 26.31 -11.98 46.35
C ARG A 362 25.87 -11.02 47.45
N LYS A 363 24.59 -10.67 47.54
CA LYS A 363 24.05 -9.83 48.62
C LYS A 363 23.79 -10.63 49.89
N ASN A 364 23.52 -11.93 49.76
CA ASN A 364 23.23 -12.84 50.86
C ASN A 364 24.48 -13.55 51.43
N ARG A 365 25.68 -13.25 50.89
CA ARG A 365 26.99 -13.63 51.44
C ARG A 365 27.62 -12.44 52.13
#